data_AF-A0A914GQZ3-F1
#
_entry.id   AF-A0A914GQZ3-F1
#
_cell.length_a   1.000
_cell.length_b   1.000
_cell.length_c   1.000
_cell.angle_alpha   90.00
_cell.angle_beta   90.00
_cell.angle_gamma   90.00
#
_symmetry.space_group_name_H-M   'P 1'
#
loop_
_entity.id
_entity.type
_entity.pdbx_description
1 polymer ?
#
loop_
_entity_poly.entity_id
_entity_poly.type
_entity_poly.pdbx_seq_one_letter_code
_entity_poly.pdbx_strand_id
1 'polypeptide(L)'
;MDFPPETLATLSNINESLKKLQKAVKDFTNISYDEHLQRPAIEQAEIHMSAMYATVALAAINEKLQGNDPGNNDELQIEIKRVQKLEARLKEQRDKNLRPRLNQYAAKAFVRNAMFDVNEPSKKNNDGENMDIKEEAEDSNEEDDEEEEQEDEVQKMNRGYIPSLMNPPSFRPAGYHAAFKRPLPFDQYLCEHFFPRIPEGDDTIVTQALLQRNQALMPSVAEQASINQMVSKVKQILDNVQNTPKKVPNVEIQEVREVGSFKKGTMMTKSNIADLVVILKTLPTVELVMTLGQKVVDELKSEQKESKFFKCWEEDTVMKYN
;
A
#
# COMPACT_ATOMS: atom_id res chain seq x y z
N MET A 1 -40.48 -14.91 54.48
CA MET A 1 -39.48 -15.60 53.65
C MET A 1 -38.32 -14.63 53.55
N ASP A 2 -37.33 -14.76 54.44
CA ASP A 2 -36.15 -13.91 54.41
C ASP A 2 -35.17 -14.49 53.39
N PHE A 3 -34.88 -13.72 52.35
CA PHE A 3 -33.94 -14.11 51.32
C PHE A 3 -32.51 -14.13 51.90
N PRO A 4 -31.64 -15.07 51.49
CA PRO A 4 -30.25 -15.10 51.92
C PRO A 4 -29.56 -13.74 51.67
N PRO A 5 -28.74 -13.22 52.59
CA PRO A 5 -28.11 -11.89 52.44
C PRO A 5 -27.26 -11.77 51.17
N GLU A 6 -26.67 -12.87 50.71
CA GLU A 6 -25.92 -12.97 49.46
C GLU A 6 -26.80 -12.73 48.21
N THR A 7 -28.05 -13.21 48.23
CA THR A 7 -29.02 -12.98 47.15
C THR A 7 -29.49 -11.52 47.11
N LEU A 8 -29.60 -10.87 48.27
CA LEU A 8 -29.94 -9.45 48.34
C LEU A 8 -28.81 -8.56 47.80
N ALA A 9 -27.55 -8.90 48.10
CA ALA A 9 -26.39 -8.19 47.58
C ALA A 9 -26.27 -8.32 46.04
N THR A 10 -26.46 -9.54 45.51
CA THR A 10 -26.44 -9.78 44.06
C THR A 10 -27.57 -9.06 43.32
N LEU A 11 -28.79 -9.05 43.88
CA LEU A 11 -29.91 -8.28 43.33
C LEU A 11 -29.66 -6.78 43.35
N SER A 12 -29.05 -6.26 44.42
CA SER A 12 -28.64 -4.84 44.50
C SER A 12 -27.63 -4.49 43.39
N ASN A 13 -26.62 -5.33 43.19
CA ASN A 13 -25.60 -5.14 42.16
C ASN A 13 -26.17 -5.18 40.74
N ILE A 14 -27.13 -6.09 40.47
CA ILE A 14 -27.82 -6.16 39.18
C ILE A 14 -28.61 -4.88 38.94
N ASN A 15 -29.36 -4.40 39.94
CA ASN A 15 -30.16 -3.18 39.82
C ASN A 15 -29.28 -1.94 39.56
N GLU A 16 -28.16 -1.81 40.26
CA GLU A 16 -27.20 -0.73 40.01
C GLU A 16 -26.59 -0.80 38.61
N SER A 17 -26.26 -2.01 38.14
CA SER A 17 -25.71 -2.23 36.80
C SER A 17 -26.73 -1.89 35.70
N LEU A 18 -28.00 -2.27 35.90
CA LEU A 18 -29.08 -1.92 34.99
C LEU A 18 -29.34 -0.41 34.95
N LYS A 19 -29.26 0.30 36.08
CA LYS A 19 -29.35 1.77 36.10
C LYS A 19 -28.22 2.44 35.32
N LYS A 20 -26.99 1.92 35.44
CA LYS A 20 -25.83 2.39 34.66
C LYS A 20 -26.03 2.16 33.17
N LEU A 21 -26.49 0.96 32.79
CA LEU A 21 -26.80 0.61 31.41
C LEU A 21 -27.90 1.51 30.84
N GLN A 22 -29.00 1.70 31.57
CA GLN A 22 -30.11 2.57 31.17
C GLN A 22 -29.63 4.01 30.93
N LYS A 23 -28.74 4.53 31.78
CA LYS A 23 -28.13 5.84 31.58
C LYS A 23 -27.29 5.90 30.31
N ALA A 24 -26.42 4.90 30.09
CA ALA A 24 -25.55 4.85 28.92
C ALA A 24 -26.34 4.73 27.60
N VAL A 25 -27.37 3.87 27.57
CA VAL A 25 -28.21 3.66 26.38
C VAL A 25 -29.10 4.86 26.09
N LYS A 26 -29.54 5.59 27.12
CA LYS A 26 -30.42 6.77 26.97
C LYS A 26 -29.84 7.84 26.04
N ASP A 27 -28.52 8.03 26.09
CA ASP A 27 -27.83 9.01 25.24
C ASP A 27 -27.85 8.58 23.76
N PHE A 28 -27.83 7.28 23.48
CA PHE A 28 -27.93 6.73 22.13
C PHE A 28 -29.35 6.72 21.59
N THR A 29 -30.36 6.48 22.44
CA THR A 29 -31.76 6.41 22.02
C THR A 29 -32.41 7.77 21.76
N ASN A 30 -31.76 8.87 22.17
CA ASN A 30 -32.27 10.24 21.98
C ASN A 30 -31.85 10.87 20.63
N ILE A 31 -31.00 10.19 19.85
CA ILE A 31 -30.51 10.67 18.56
C ILE A 31 -31.53 10.31 17.47
N SER A 32 -31.84 11.25 16.58
CA SER A 32 -32.74 10.98 15.45
C SER A 32 -32.11 10.00 14.45
N TYR A 33 -32.93 9.19 13.78
CA TYR A 33 -32.47 8.30 12.72
C TYR A 33 -31.73 9.06 11.61
N ASP A 34 -32.23 10.24 11.23
CA ASP A 34 -31.61 11.08 10.20
C ASP A 34 -30.23 11.61 10.63
N GLU A 35 -30.07 11.91 11.92
CA GLU A 35 -28.79 12.37 12.50
C GLU A 35 -27.77 11.22 12.58
N HIS A 36 -28.24 10.00 12.78
CA HIS A 36 -27.39 8.79 12.74
C HIS A 36 -26.85 8.52 11.32
N LEU A 37 -27.65 8.76 10.29
CA LEU A 37 -27.28 8.51 8.89
C LEU A 37 -26.19 9.47 8.38
N GLN A 38 -26.02 10.62 9.02
CA GLN A 38 -25.00 11.61 8.65
C GLN A 38 -23.62 11.33 9.26
N ARG A 39 -23.49 10.30 10.12
CA ARG A 39 -22.21 9.94 10.74
C ARG A 39 -21.27 9.25 9.75
N PRO A 40 -19.95 9.31 9.93
CA PRO A 40 -19.03 8.50 9.13
C PRO A 40 -19.31 7.00 9.31
N ALA A 41 -19.14 6.22 8.24
CA ALA A 41 -19.51 4.79 8.20
C ALA A 41 -18.91 3.96 9.34
N ILE A 42 -17.69 4.28 9.79
CA ILE A 42 -17.04 3.59 10.91
C ILE A 42 -17.76 3.87 12.23
N GLU A 43 -18.15 5.12 12.49
CA GLU A 43 -18.86 5.51 13.70
C GLU A 43 -20.28 4.93 13.73
N GLN A 44 -20.96 4.87 12.58
CA GLN A 44 -22.25 4.16 12.46
C GLN A 44 -22.09 2.68 12.83
N ALA A 45 -21.06 2.00 12.29
CA ALA A 45 -20.80 0.60 12.59
C ALA A 45 -20.50 0.35 14.07
N GLU A 46 -19.82 1.28 14.75
CA GLU A 46 -19.55 1.20 16.19
C GLU A 46 -20.83 1.29 17.03
N ILE A 47 -21.74 2.21 16.67
CA ILE A 47 -23.02 2.36 17.35
C ILE A 47 -23.87 1.11 17.15
N HIS A 48 -23.99 0.62 15.91
CA HIS A 48 -24.71 -0.63 15.62
C HIS A 48 -24.11 -1.83 16.36
N MET A 49 -22.78 -1.93 16.43
CA MET A 49 -22.10 -2.98 17.17
C MET A 49 -22.40 -2.89 18.68
N SER A 50 -22.39 -1.69 19.25
CA SER A 50 -22.72 -1.47 20.67
C SER A 50 -24.17 -1.86 20.99
N ALA A 51 -25.10 -1.56 20.08
CA ALA A 51 -26.51 -1.93 20.20
C ALA A 51 -26.69 -3.46 20.13
N MET A 52 -26.06 -4.12 19.16
CA MET A 52 -26.08 -5.58 19.05
C MET A 52 -25.51 -6.24 20.31
N TYR A 53 -24.34 -5.81 20.79
CA TYR A 53 -23.75 -6.33 22.02
C TYR A 53 -24.68 -6.16 23.23
N ALA A 54 -25.32 -4.99 23.37
CA ALA A 54 -26.29 -4.74 24.44
C ALA A 54 -27.52 -5.67 24.35
N THR A 55 -28.08 -5.88 23.16
CA THR A 55 -29.24 -6.78 22.98
C THR A 55 -28.92 -8.22 23.33
N VAL A 56 -27.76 -8.73 22.91
CA VAL A 56 -27.30 -10.10 23.19
C VAL A 56 -27.01 -10.28 24.67
N ALA A 57 -26.36 -9.31 25.31
CA ALA A 57 -26.10 -9.34 26.74
C ALA A 57 -27.40 -9.33 27.56
N LEU A 58 -28.39 -8.53 27.17
CA LEU A 58 -29.70 -8.50 27.81
C LEU A 58 -30.48 -9.81 27.62
N ALA A 59 -30.40 -10.41 26.43
CA ALA A 59 -30.98 -11.72 26.17
C ALA A 59 -30.36 -12.80 27.08
N ALA A 60 -29.03 -12.80 27.23
CA ALA A 60 -28.33 -13.72 28.13
C ALA A 60 -28.70 -13.52 29.61
N ILE A 61 -28.91 -12.26 30.04
CA ILE A 61 -29.39 -11.96 31.40
C ILE A 61 -30.83 -12.46 31.58
N ASN A 62 -31.70 -12.28 30.59
CA ASN A 62 -33.08 -12.73 30.64
C ASN A 62 -33.19 -14.26 30.78
N GLU A 63 -32.38 -15.02 30.03
CA GLU A 63 -32.30 -16.49 30.18
C GLU A 63 -31.91 -16.89 31.61
N LYS A 64 -30.89 -16.24 32.18
CA LYS A 64 -30.48 -16.48 33.57
C LYS A 64 -31.56 -16.14 34.58
N LEU A 65 -32.35 -15.09 34.36
CA LEU A 65 -33.45 -14.71 35.24
C LEU A 65 -34.63 -15.70 35.17
N GLN A 66 -34.82 -16.36 34.03
CA GLN A 66 -35.80 -17.42 33.85
C GLN A 66 -35.35 -18.78 34.42
N GLY A 67 -34.10 -18.86 34.89
CA GLY A 67 -33.50 -20.09 35.43
C GLY A 67 -32.86 -20.98 34.37
N ASN A 68 -32.73 -20.50 33.14
CA ASN A 68 -32.04 -21.20 32.06
C ASN A 68 -30.56 -20.81 32.01
N ASP A 69 -29.72 -21.72 31.52
CA ASP A 69 -28.32 -21.40 31.23
C ASP A 69 -28.22 -20.83 29.81
N PRO A 70 -27.70 -19.60 29.61
CA PRO A 70 -27.49 -19.03 28.28
C PRO A 70 -26.51 -19.85 27.42
N GLY A 71 -25.72 -20.74 28.02
CA GLY A 71 -24.89 -21.71 27.28
C GLY A 71 -25.71 -22.74 26.49
N ASN A 72 -26.93 -23.04 26.92
CA ASN A 72 -27.78 -24.08 26.32
C ASN A 72 -28.72 -23.55 25.22
N ASN A 73 -28.79 -22.23 25.01
CA ASN A 73 -29.60 -21.63 23.95
C ASN A 73 -28.75 -21.49 22.68
N ASP A 74 -28.94 -22.39 21.72
CA ASP A 74 -28.20 -22.41 20.46
C ASP A 74 -28.34 -21.11 19.65
N GLU A 75 -29.53 -20.50 19.65
CA GLU A 75 -29.78 -19.24 18.94
C GLU A 75 -28.97 -18.09 19.55
N LEU A 76 -28.93 -18.01 20.89
CA LEU A 76 -28.13 -17.04 21.61
C LEU A 76 -26.63 -17.25 21.36
N GLN A 77 -26.17 -18.50 21.34
CA GLN A 77 -24.77 -18.83 21.04
C GLN A 77 -24.36 -18.46 19.62
N ILE A 78 -25.25 -18.66 18.64
CA ILE A 78 -25.03 -18.20 17.26
C ILE A 78 -24.87 -16.68 17.24
N GLU A 79 -25.74 -15.96 17.94
CA GLU A 79 -25.73 -14.50 17.95
C GLU A 79 -24.50 -13.92 18.67
N ILE A 80 -24.06 -14.54 19.78
CA ILE A 80 -22.80 -14.21 20.45
C ILE A 80 -21.61 -14.36 19.49
N LYS A 81 -21.54 -15.48 18.75
CA LYS A 81 -20.48 -15.72 17.77
C LYS A 81 -20.54 -14.72 16.61
N ARG A 82 -21.74 -14.33 16.18
CA ARG A 82 -21.95 -13.32 15.14
C ARG A 82 -21.38 -11.96 15.57
N VAL A 83 -21.71 -11.52 16.78
CA VAL A 83 -21.20 -10.28 17.37
C VAL A 83 -19.68 -10.30 17.48
N GLN A 84 -19.08 -11.39 17.97
CA GLN A 84 -17.61 -11.52 18.04
C GLN A 84 -16.94 -11.42 16.67
N LYS A 85 -17.53 -12.02 15.63
CA LYS A 85 -17.02 -11.94 14.26
C LYS A 85 -17.09 -10.51 13.71
N LEU A 86 -18.17 -9.78 13.98
CA LEU A 86 -18.34 -8.39 13.56
C LEU A 86 -17.38 -7.46 14.31
N GLU A 87 -17.15 -7.68 15.59
CA GLU A 87 -16.17 -6.94 16.40
C GLU A 87 -14.74 -7.09 15.84
N ALA A 88 -14.35 -8.31 15.48
CA ALA A 88 -13.05 -8.57 14.85
C ALA A 88 -12.89 -7.82 13.52
N ARG A 89 -13.94 -7.80 12.68
CA ARG A 89 -13.95 -7.05 11.42
C ARG A 89 -13.87 -5.54 11.62
N LEU A 90 -14.59 -5.01 12.61
CA LEU A 90 -14.57 -3.57 12.92
C LEU A 90 -13.18 -3.13 13.42
N LYS A 91 -12.55 -3.96 14.25
CA LYS A 91 -11.15 -3.75 14.68
C LYS A 91 -10.19 -3.77 13.49
N GLU A 92 -10.37 -4.71 12.57
CA GLU A 92 -9.55 -4.78 11.36
C GLU A 92 -9.62 -3.49 10.52
N GLN A 93 -10.83 -2.94 10.35
CA GLN A 93 -11.05 -1.70 9.59
C GLN A 93 -10.42 -0.48 10.29
N ARG A 94 -10.50 -0.40 11.63
CA ARG A 94 -9.78 0.64 12.39
C ARG A 94 -8.26 0.53 12.19
N ASP A 95 -7.73 -0.68 12.24
CA ASP A 95 -6.29 -0.91 12.14
C ASP A 95 -5.76 -0.74 10.71
N LYS A 96 -6.62 -0.74 9.69
CA LYS A 96 -6.25 -0.57 8.27
C LYS A 96 -5.43 0.70 7.99
N ASN A 97 -5.65 1.76 8.75
CA ASN A 97 -4.91 3.02 8.59
C ASN A 97 -3.57 3.03 9.32
N LEU A 98 -3.39 2.15 10.30
CA LEU A 98 -2.14 1.95 11.05
C LEU A 98 -1.19 0.98 10.34
N ARG A 99 -1.68 0.21 9.35
CA ARG A 99 -0.87 -0.75 8.61
C ARG A 99 0.28 -0.04 7.88
N PRO A 100 1.54 -0.52 8.02
CA PRO A 100 2.65 -0.02 7.23
C PRO A 100 2.32 -0.15 5.74
N ARG A 101 2.34 0.97 5.01
CA ARG A 101 2.11 0.97 3.56
C ARG A 101 3.45 1.06 2.84
N LEU A 102 3.75 0.06 2.01
CA LEU A 102 4.85 0.16 1.04
C LEU A 102 4.42 1.11 -0.08
N ASN A 103 5.26 2.09 -0.41
CA ASN A 103 5.03 2.91 -1.60
C ASN A 103 5.21 2.04 -2.85
N GLN A 104 4.10 1.51 -3.37
CA GLN A 104 4.10 0.59 -4.51
C GLN A 104 4.73 1.21 -5.76
N TYR A 105 4.56 2.53 -5.96
CA TYR A 105 5.16 3.22 -7.09
C TYR A 105 6.69 3.26 -6.99
N ALA A 106 7.21 3.62 -5.81
CA ALA A 106 8.64 3.61 -5.54
C ALA A 106 9.21 2.18 -5.63
N ALA A 107 8.54 1.20 -5.02
CA ALA A 107 8.94 -0.21 -5.11
C ALA A 107 8.98 -0.73 -6.55
N LYS A 108 7.96 -0.41 -7.37
CA LYS A 108 7.93 -0.74 -8.81
C LYS A 108 9.08 -0.08 -9.56
N ALA A 109 9.40 1.18 -9.24
CA ALA A 109 10.53 1.89 -9.85
C ALA A 109 11.88 1.26 -9.47
N PHE A 110 12.05 0.83 -8.21
CA PHE A 110 13.25 0.12 -7.78
C PHE A 110 13.41 -1.22 -8.48
N VAL A 111 12.36 -2.04 -8.57
CA VAL A 111 12.41 -3.34 -9.28
C VAL A 111 12.74 -3.13 -10.76
N ARG A 112 12.05 -2.18 -11.43
CA ARG A 112 12.30 -1.89 -12.84
C ARG A 112 13.74 -1.43 -13.08
N ASN A 113 14.27 -0.55 -12.23
CA ASN A 113 15.65 -0.08 -12.37
C ASN A 113 16.67 -1.15 -11.99
N ALA A 114 16.36 -2.01 -11.02
CA ALA A 114 17.26 -3.07 -10.57
C ALA A 114 17.34 -4.23 -11.57
N MET A 115 16.24 -4.56 -12.26
CA MET A 115 16.19 -5.63 -13.27
C MET A 115 16.46 -5.15 -14.71
N PHE A 116 16.78 -3.87 -14.89
CA PHE A 116 17.14 -3.34 -16.20
C PHE A 116 18.64 -3.51 -16.44
N ASP A 117 19.02 -4.55 -17.16
CA ASP A 117 20.39 -4.74 -17.63
C ASP A 117 20.55 -4.17 -19.05
N VAL A 118 21.45 -3.18 -19.20
CA VAL A 118 21.74 -2.50 -20.48
C VAL A 118 22.27 -3.48 -21.55
N ASN A 119 22.75 -4.65 -21.13
CA ASN A 119 23.35 -5.67 -21.99
C ASN A 119 22.39 -6.83 -22.35
N GLU A 120 21.14 -6.82 -21.86
CA GLU A 120 20.15 -7.75 -22.38
C GLU A 120 19.54 -7.15 -23.66
N PRO A 121 19.79 -7.74 -24.84
CA PRO A 121 19.01 -7.35 -26.01
C PRO A 121 17.56 -7.62 -25.68
N SER A 122 16.72 -6.58 -25.76
CA SER A 122 15.27 -6.69 -25.67
C SER A 122 14.82 -7.96 -26.38
N LYS A 123 14.33 -8.97 -25.65
CA LYS A 123 13.68 -10.12 -26.26
C LYS A 123 12.51 -9.57 -27.05
N LYS A 124 12.71 -9.32 -28.33
CA LYS A 124 11.63 -9.22 -29.30
C LYS A 124 10.99 -10.60 -29.26
N ASN A 125 9.78 -10.69 -28.71
CA ASN A 125 8.93 -11.86 -28.86
C ASN A 125 8.79 -12.12 -30.36
N ASN A 126 9.59 -13.04 -30.87
CA ASN A 126 9.59 -13.54 -32.23
C ASN A 126 9.07 -14.97 -32.16
N ASP A 127 7.82 -15.14 -31.72
CA ASP A 127 7.20 -16.45 -31.67
C ASP A 127 6.14 -16.50 -32.76
N GLY A 128 6.64 -16.60 -33.98
CA GLY A 128 5.94 -17.15 -35.12
C GLY A 128 6.60 -18.47 -35.49
N GLU A 129 6.65 -19.43 -34.57
CA GLU A 129 6.97 -20.82 -34.90
C GLU A 129 6.05 -21.76 -34.12
N ASN A 130 5.44 -22.65 -34.88
CA ASN A 130 4.49 -23.65 -34.49
C ASN A 130 5.24 -24.81 -33.80
N MET A 131 4.98 -25.08 -32.53
CA MET A 131 5.23 -26.38 -31.92
C MET A 131 4.02 -26.79 -31.07
N ASP A 132 3.37 -27.86 -31.53
CA ASP A 132 2.38 -28.64 -30.81
C ASP A 132 2.93 -29.20 -29.49
N ILE A 133 1.98 -29.61 -28.61
CA ILE A 133 2.12 -30.51 -27.43
C ILE A 133 2.55 -29.76 -26.15
N LYS A 134 1.81 -29.69 -25.02
CA LYS A 134 0.74 -30.52 -24.44
C LYS A 134 -0.06 -29.68 -23.44
N GLU A 135 -1.37 -29.93 -23.40
CA GLU A 135 -2.25 -29.57 -22.29
C GLU A 135 -1.77 -30.23 -20.99
N GLU A 136 -1.50 -29.45 -19.96
CA GLU A 136 -1.78 -29.82 -18.58
C GLU A 136 -2.52 -28.65 -17.94
N ALA A 137 -3.78 -28.91 -17.62
CA ALA A 137 -4.68 -28.01 -16.94
C ALA A 137 -4.29 -27.92 -15.47
N GLU A 138 -4.10 -26.70 -14.97
CA GLU A 138 -4.31 -26.42 -13.55
C GLU A 138 -5.27 -25.24 -13.42
N ASP A 139 -6.35 -25.58 -12.72
CA ASP A 139 -7.58 -24.87 -12.44
C ASP A 139 -7.35 -23.84 -11.34
N SER A 140 -7.61 -22.57 -11.61
CA SER A 140 -7.84 -21.57 -10.59
C SER A 140 -8.95 -20.63 -11.06
N ASN A 141 -10.18 -20.97 -10.67
CA ASN A 141 -11.33 -20.10 -10.66
C ASN A 141 -11.03 -18.83 -9.84
N GLU A 142 -10.90 -17.70 -10.52
CA GLU A 142 -11.15 -16.39 -9.91
C GLU A 142 -12.57 -16.00 -10.31
N GLU A 143 -13.47 -16.07 -9.34
CA GLU A 143 -14.82 -15.49 -9.42
C GLU A 143 -14.67 -13.96 -9.40
N ASP A 144 -15.04 -13.32 -10.50
CA ASP A 144 -15.18 -11.87 -10.62
C ASP A 144 -16.44 -11.42 -9.84
N ASP A 145 -16.25 -10.80 -8.68
CA ASP A 145 -17.29 -10.01 -8.00
C ASP A 145 -17.43 -8.64 -8.69
N GLU A 146 -18.35 -8.56 -9.65
CA GLU A 146 -18.88 -7.29 -10.17
C GLU A 146 -19.90 -6.72 -9.16
N GLU A 147 -19.50 -5.73 -8.35
CA GLU A 147 -20.47 -4.85 -7.66
C GLU A 147 -20.76 -3.62 -8.53
N GLU A 148 -22.02 -3.55 -8.96
CA GLU A 148 -22.67 -2.44 -9.66
C GLU A 148 -22.69 -1.16 -8.81
N GLU A 149 -22.18 -0.04 -9.34
CA GLU A 149 -22.57 1.30 -8.91
C GLU A 149 -23.73 1.79 -9.80
N GLN A 150 -24.94 1.81 -9.23
CA GLN A 150 -26.09 2.55 -9.76
C GLN A 150 -26.09 3.99 -9.20
N GLU A 151 -26.84 4.88 -9.88
CA GLU A 151 -27.02 6.33 -9.66
C GLU A 151 -25.98 7.18 -10.44
N ASP A 152 -26.31 7.98 -11.46
CA ASP A 152 -27.38 8.98 -11.55
C ASP A 152 -27.97 9.12 -12.97
N GLU A 153 -29.26 8.83 -13.11
CA GLU A 153 -30.03 8.96 -14.34
C GLU A 153 -30.99 10.17 -14.30
N VAL A 154 -30.52 11.39 -13.96
CA VAL A 154 -31.38 12.59 -14.09
C VAL A 154 -30.56 13.83 -14.49
N GLN A 155 -29.92 13.83 -15.67
CA GLN A 155 -29.45 15.08 -16.31
C GLN A 155 -29.00 15.03 -17.78
N LYS A 156 -29.49 14.07 -18.60
CA LYS A 156 -29.16 14.02 -20.05
C LYS A 156 -30.36 14.15 -21.01
N MET A 157 -31.51 14.66 -20.55
CA MET A 157 -32.58 15.11 -21.44
C MET A 157 -32.39 16.58 -21.80
N ASN A 158 -31.38 16.89 -22.64
CA ASN A 158 -31.34 18.10 -23.48
C ASN A 158 -30.06 18.17 -24.35
N ARG A 159 -29.83 17.17 -25.21
CA ARG A 159 -28.97 17.37 -26.39
C ARG A 159 -29.65 16.82 -27.63
N GLY A 160 -29.88 17.73 -28.57
CA GLY A 160 -30.75 17.55 -29.72
C GLY A 160 -30.33 16.43 -30.67
N TYR A 161 -31.36 15.89 -31.30
CA TYR A 161 -31.35 14.98 -32.43
C TYR A 161 -30.52 15.54 -33.60
N ILE A 162 -29.55 14.77 -34.09
CA ILE A 162 -28.96 14.96 -35.44
C ILE A 162 -29.31 13.69 -36.23
N PRO A 163 -29.97 13.79 -37.40
CA PRO A 163 -30.41 12.60 -38.15
C PRO A 163 -29.24 11.76 -38.68
N SER A 164 -29.41 10.45 -38.54
CA SER A 164 -28.58 9.38 -39.12
C SER A 164 -28.41 9.55 -40.63
N LEU A 165 -27.17 9.75 -41.07
CA LEU A 165 -26.76 9.54 -42.46
C LEU A 165 -26.01 8.21 -42.54
N MET A 166 -26.64 7.24 -43.21
CA MET A 166 -26.04 6.10 -43.91
C MET A 166 -25.05 5.23 -43.11
N ASN A 167 -25.55 4.12 -42.57
CA ASN A 167 -24.71 2.95 -42.30
C ASN A 167 -24.35 2.28 -43.65
N PRO A 168 -23.08 2.15 -44.05
CA PRO A 168 -22.71 1.19 -45.09
C PRO A 168 -22.72 -0.24 -44.50
N PRO A 169 -22.99 -1.26 -45.33
CA PRO A 169 -23.20 -2.62 -44.87
C PRO A 169 -21.95 -3.22 -44.23
N SER A 170 -22.18 -3.88 -43.10
CA SER A 170 -21.21 -4.59 -42.26
C SER A 170 -20.46 -5.69 -43.01
N PHE A 171 -19.37 -5.34 -43.69
CA PHE A 171 -18.31 -6.30 -44.01
C PHE A 171 -17.30 -6.26 -42.86
N ARG A 172 -17.46 -7.17 -41.88
CA ARG A 172 -16.36 -7.53 -40.99
C ARG A 172 -15.80 -8.86 -41.49
N PRO A 173 -14.64 -8.89 -42.17
CA PRO A 173 -13.91 -10.13 -42.33
C PRO A 173 -13.44 -10.57 -40.94
N ALA A 174 -13.89 -11.74 -40.50
CA ALA A 174 -13.30 -12.42 -39.36
C ALA A 174 -11.80 -12.64 -39.65
N GLY A 175 -10.93 -12.29 -38.71
CA GLY A 175 -9.54 -12.78 -38.73
C GLY A 175 -8.39 -11.76 -38.73
N TYR A 176 -8.59 -10.49 -38.36
CA TYR A 176 -7.46 -9.58 -38.10
C TYR A 176 -7.72 -8.63 -36.92
N HIS A 177 -7.51 -9.10 -35.69
CA HIS A 177 -7.04 -8.21 -34.63
C HIS A 177 -5.55 -7.94 -34.85
N ALA A 178 -5.20 -7.37 -35.99
CA ALA A 178 -3.98 -6.56 -36.04
C ALA A 178 -4.27 -5.42 -35.08
N ALA A 179 -3.72 -5.49 -33.87
CA ALA A 179 -3.70 -4.37 -32.94
C ALA A 179 -3.39 -3.13 -33.76
N PHE A 180 -4.32 -2.16 -33.79
CA PHE A 180 -4.09 -0.87 -34.42
C PHE A 180 -2.79 -0.32 -33.83
N LYS A 181 -1.67 -0.55 -34.52
CA LYS A 181 -0.38 0.04 -34.17
C LYS A 181 -0.59 1.50 -34.49
N ARG A 182 -0.94 2.28 -33.46
CA ARG A 182 -0.99 3.73 -33.60
C ARG A 182 0.37 4.13 -34.20
N PRO A 183 0.40 4.92 -35.28
CA PRO A 183 1.66 5.38 -35.82
C PRO A 183 2.44 6.08 -34.70
N LEU A 184 3.75 5.87 -34.67
CA LEU A 184 4.62 6.57 -33.72
C LEU A 184 4.38 8.08 -33.87
N PRO A 185 4.30 8.84 -32.77
CA PRO A 185 4.25 10.29 -32.85
C PRO A 185 5.41 10.81 -33.70
N PHE A 186 5.15 11.86 -34.47
CA PHE A 186 6.18 12.52 -35.24
C PHE A 186 7.28 13.06 -34.31
N ASP A 187 8.54 12.74 -34.62
CA ASP A 187 9.74 13.30 -34.00
C ASP A 187 10.68 13.78 -35.11
N GLN A 188 10.94 15.09 -35.15
CA GLN A 188 11.76 15.73 -36.16
C GLN A 188 13.19 15.16 -36.19
N TYR A 189 13.76 14.80 -35.03
CA TYR A 189 15.12 14.29 -34.95
C TYR A 189 15.27 12.87 -35.51
N LEU A 190 14.18 12.09 -35.59
CA LEU A 190 14.19 10.76 -36.21
C LEU A 190 14.09 10.80 -37.73
N CYS A 191 13.68 11.93 -38.32
CA CYS A 191 13.40 12.06 -39.75
C CYS A 191 14.02 13.32 -40.38
N GLU A 192 15.11 13.81 -39.79
CA GLU A 192 15.77 15.08 -40.15
C GLU A 192 16.09 15.22 -41.65
N HIS A 193 16.43 14.12 -42.33
CA HIS A 193 16.72 14.08 -43.76
C HIS A 193 15.53 14.45 -44.67
N PHE A 194 14.29 14.33 -44.18
CA PHE A 194 13.09 14.78 -44.89
C PHE A 194 12.79 16.27 -44.67
N PHE A 195 13.45 16.92 -43.71
CA PHE A 195 13.22 18.31 -43.31
C PHE A 195 14.52 19.11 -43.48
N PRO A 196 14.90 19.47 -44.72
CA PRO A 196 16.09 20.28 -44.96
C PRO A 196 16.03 21.59 -44.16
N ARG A 197 17.02 21.79 -43.28
CA ARG A 197 17.09 22.97 -42.42
C ARG A 197 17.56 24.20 -43.18
N ILE A 198 16.93 25.32 -42.90
CA ILE A 198 17.50 26.66 -43.16
C ILE A 198 18.63 26.85 -42.13
N PRO A 199 19.73 27.59 -42.42
CA PRO A 199 20.83 27.82 -41.49
C PRO A 199 20.33 28.07 -40.06
N GLU A 200 20.82 27.24 -39.14
CA GLU A 200 20.40 27.24 -37.74
C GLU A 200 20.72 28.59 -37.09
N GLY A 201 19.82 29.04 -36.21
CA GLY A 201 20.04 30.22 -35.40
C GLY A 201 21.20 30.01 -34.41
N ASP A 202 21.80 31.10 -33.96
CA ASP A 202 22.84 31.04 -32.94
C ASP A 202 22.25 30.73 -31.56
N ASP A 203 22.34 29.47 -31.14
CA ASP A 203 21.87 28.98 -29.83
C ASP A 203 22.92 29.13 -28.71
N THR A 204 23.97 29.93 -28.91
CA THR A 204 25.05 30.09 -27.91
C THR A 204 24.51 30.56 -26.55
N ILE A 205 23.54 31.49 -26.53
CA ILE A 205 22.93 32.01 -25.30
C ILE A 205 22.15 30.90 -24.57
N VAL A 206 21.36 30.11 -25.30
CA VAL A 206 20.57 28.99 -24.74
C VAL A 206 21.51 27.92 -24.19
N THR A 207 22.56 27.60 -24.93
CA THR A 207 23.58 26.63 -24.52
C THR A 207 24.28 27.08 -23.24
N GLN A 208 24.69 28.34 -23.15
CA GLN A 208 25.30 28.91 -21.95
C GLN A 208 24.33 28.88 -20.75
N ALA A 209 23.06 29.25 -20.95
CA ALA A 209 22.05 29.21 -19.89
C ALA A 209 21.79 27.79 -19.38
N LEU A 210 21.73 26.80 -20.27
CA LEU A 210 21.59 25.38 -19.91
C LEU A 210 22.79 24.88 -19.10
N LEU A 211 24.02 25.23 -19.51
CA LEU A 211 25.24 24.86 -18.79
C LEU A 211 25.29 25.51 -17.40
N GLN A 212 24.93 26.79 -17.29
CA GLN A 212 24.87 27.49 -16.01
C GLN A 212 23.82 26.87 -15.09
N ARG A 213 22.64 26.51 -15.63
CA ARG A 213 21.60 25.85 -14.86
C ARG A 213 22.02 24.46 -14.39
N ASN A 214 22.71 23.70 -15.25
CA ASN A 214 23.24 22.39 -14.89
C ASN A 214 24.26 22.51 -13.74
N GLN A 215 25.22 23.45 -13.83
CA GLN A 215 26.18 23.70 -12.75
C GLN A 215 25.51 24.07 -11.42
N ALA A 216 24.44 24.87 -11.46
CA ALA A 216 23.69 25.24 -10.27
C ALA A 216 22.89 24.08 -9.63
N LEU A 217 22.62 23.02 -10.40
CA LEU A 217 21.88 21.85 -9.96
C LEU A 217 22.78 20.67 -9.57
N MET A 218 24.02 20.65 -10.06
CA MET A 218 24.99 19.61 -9.72
C MET A 218 25.34 19.64 -8.23
N PRO A 219 25.40 18.47 -7.56
CA PRO A 219 25.80 18.39 -6.17
C PRO A 219 27.26 18.83 -6.02
N SER A 220 27.55 19.52 -4.92
CA SER A 220 28.91 19.97 -4.58
C SER A 220 29.87 18.79 -4.44
N VAL A 221 31.16 19.01 -4.70
CA VAL A 221 32.22 18.01 -4.50
C VAL A 221 32.20 17.44 -3.08
N ALA A 222 31.86 18.27 -2.08
CA ALA A 222 31.72 17.82 -0.69
C ALA A 222 30.50 16.91 -0.48
N GLU A 223 29.36 17.22 -1.09
CA GLU A 223 28.14 16.38 -1.03
C GLU A 223 28.40 15.03 -1.69
N GLN A 224 29.01 15.04 -2.88
CA GLN A 224 29.40 13.83 -3.61
C GLN A 224 30.38 12.96 -2.81
N ALA A 225 31.40 13.56 -2.20
CA ALA A 225 32.35 12.82 -1.37
C ALA A 225 31.67 12.18 -0.15
N SER A 226 30.78 12.92 0.52
CA SER A 226 30.07 12.44 1.71
C SER A 226 29.16 11.23 1.39
N ILE A 227 28.38 11.31 0.31
CA ILE A 227 27.49 10.21 -0.07
C ILE A 227 28.24 8.98 -0.59
N ASN A 228 29.30 9.20 -1.38
CA ASN A 228 30.17 8.11 -1.85
C ASN A 228 30.79 7.34 -0.66
N GLN A 229 31.24 8.07 0.37
CA GLN A 229 31.79 7.45 1.57
C GLN A 229 30.74 6.65 2.33
N MET A 230 29.51 7.18 2.47
CA MET A 230 28.43 6.50 3.18
C MET A 230 27.98 5.23 2.43
N VAL A 231 27.75 5.34 1.12
CA VAL A 231 27.34 4.21 0.27
C VAL A 231 28.41 3.11 0.29
N SER A 232 29.68 3.47 0.18
CA SER A 232 30.79 2.49 0.22
C SER A 232 30.82 1.72 1.55
N LYS A 233 30.62 2.40 2.68
CA LYS A 233 30.58 1.76 4.01
C LYS A 233 29.37 0.82 4.17
N VAL A 234 28.18 1.30 3.80
CA VAL A 234 26.96 0.48 3.87
C VAL A 234 27.09 -0.75 2.98
N LYS A 235 27.59 -0.58 1.76
CA LYS A 235 27.82 -1.68 0.82
C LYS A 235 28.82 -2.69 1.37
N GLN A 236 29.95 -2.22 1.93
CA GLN A 236 30.94 -3.10 2.56
C GLN A 236 30.34 -3.95 3.69
N ILE A 237 29.47 -3.37 4.52
CA ILE A 237 28.76 -4.10 5.58
C ILE A 237 27.83 -5.15 4.98
N LEU A 238 27.05 -4.80 3.95
CA LEU A 238 26.14 -5.73 3.29
C LEU A 238 26.90 -6.86 2.58
N ASP A 239 28.02 -6.57 1.92
CA ASP A 239 28.91 -7.57 1.31
C ASP A 239 29.49 -8.53 2.36
N ASN A 240 29.83 -8.02 3.55
CA ASN A 240 30.30 -8.86 4.66
C ASN A 240 29.19 -9.80 5.19
N VAL A 241 27.95 -9.32 5.27
CA VAL A 241 26.77 -10.12 5.66
C VAL A 241 26.48 -11.18 4.60
N GLN A 242 26.55 -10.83 3.31
CA GLN A 242 26.40 -11.75 2.19
C GLN A 242 27.43 -12.90 2.25
N ASN A 243 28.69 -12.58 2.53
CA ASN A 243 29.76 -13.57 2.60
C ASN A 243 29.81 -14.34 3.94
N THR A 244 29.11 -13.87 4.98
CA THR A 244 29.08 -14.48 6.33
C THR A 244 27.65 -14.73 6.81
N PRO A 245 26.94 -15.73 6.26
CA PRO A 245 25.51 -15.95 6.51
C PRO A 245 25.15 -16.38 7.94
N LYS A 246 26.13 -16.54 8.84
CA LYS A 246 25.91 -16.90 10.26
C LYS A 246 25.88 -15.69 11.21
N LYS A 247 26.13 -14.48 10.71
CA LYS A 247 26.15 -13.26 11.55
C LYS A 247 24.77 -12.74 11.92
N VAL A 248 23.76 -13.01 11.09
CA VAL A 248 22.37 -12.60 11.30
C VAL A 248 21.46 -13.81 11.05
N PRO A 249 20.62 -14.23 12.01
CA PRO A 249 19.77 -15.38 11.81
C PRO A 249 18.76 -15.12 10.69
N ASN A 250 18.57 -16.12 9.81
CA ASN A 250 17.56 -16.14 8.74
C ASN A 250 17.70 -15.07 7.63
N VAL A 251 18.81 -14.31 7.59
CA VAL A 251 19.10 -13.36 6.51
C VAL A 251 20.12 -13.98 5.56
N GLU A 252 19.68 -14.31 4.35
CA GLU A 252 20.57 -14.69 3.25
C GLU A 252 20.46 -13.68 2.13
N ILE A 253 21.52 -12.90 1.91
CA ILE A 253 21.58 -11.92 0.82
C ILE A 253 22.03 -12.63 -0.46
N GLN A 254 21.28 -12.44 -1.53
CA GLN A 254 21.64 -12.89 -2.87
C GLN A 254 22.55 -11.88 -3.56
N GLU A 255 22.16 -10.60 -3.54
CA GLU A 255 22.85 -9.55 -4.29
C GLU A 255 22.54 -8.16 -3.71
N VAL A 256 23.48 -7.23 -3.87
CA VAL A 256 23.32 -5.81 -3.54
C VAL A 256 23.63 -4.95 -4.77
N ARG A 257 22.69 -4.10 -5.20
CA ARG A 257 22.84 -3.21 -6.35
C ARG A 257 22.69 -1.75 -5.95
N GLU A 258 23.61 -0.90 -6.44
CA GLU A 258 23.44 0.55 -6.43
C GLU A 258 22.47 0.96 -7.53
N VAL A 259 21.44 1.73 -7.19
CA VAL A 259 20.43 2.19 -8.15
C VAL A 259 20.14 3.69 -7.98
N GLY A 260 19.17 4.19 -8.72
CA GLY A 260 18.67 5.54 -8.56
C GLY A 260 19.59 6.61 -9.14
N SER A 261 19.39 7.85 -8.65
CA SER A 261 20.11 9.04 -9.10
C SER A 261 21.61 8.98 -8.79
N PHE A 262 21.98 8.38 -7.65
CA PHE A 262 23.36 8.15 -7.24
C PHE A 262 24.12 7.33 -8.29
N LYS A 263 23.59 6.17 -8.67
CA LYS A 263 24.23 5.31 -9.67
C LYS A 263 24.32 5.95 -11.05
N LYS A 264 23.29 6.70 -11.44
CA LYS A 264 23.19 7.36 -12.76
C LYS A 264 23.98 8.66 -12.85
N GLY A 265 24.54 9.17 -11.74
CA GLY A 265 25.20 10.47 -11.72
C GLY A 265 24.24 11.65 -11.93
N THR A 266 22.94 11.44 -11.70
CA THR A 266 21.88 12.46 -11.86
C THR A 266 21.35 12.94 -10.51
N MET A 267 22.20 12.92 -9.48
CA MET A 267 21.88 13.52 -8.19
C MET A 267 21.80 15.04 -8.34
N MET A 268 20.97 15.66 -7.51
CA MET A 268 20.75 17.09 -7.50
C MET A 268 21.26 17.66 -6.18
N THR A 269 21.77 18.90 -6.19
CA THR A 269 22.21 19.58 -4.97
C THR A 269 21.08 19.66 -3.95
N LYS A 270 21.41 19.60 -2.65
CA LYS A 270 20.45 19.47 -1.52
C LYS A 270 19.67 18.14 -1.43
N SER A 271 19.76 17.25 -2.42
CA SER A 271 19.17 15.91 -2.38
C SER A 271 20.26 14.86 -2.26
N ASN A 272 20.86 14.77 -1.07
CA ASN A 272 21.99 13.88 -0.82
C ASN A 272 21.53 12.47 -0.38
N ILE A 273 20.82 11.79 -1.28
CA ILE A 273 20.22 10.48 -1.03
C ILE A 273 20.77 9.49 -2.06
N ALA A 274 21.09 8.28 -1.60
CA ALA A 274 21.51 7.18 -2.46
C ALA A 274 20.70 5.93 -2.14
N ASP A 275 20.38 5.17 -3.19
CA ASP A 275 19.51 4.02 -3.11
C ASP A 275 20.30 2.73 -3.35
N LEU A 276 20.14 1.78 -2.44
CA LEU A 276 20.66 0.42 -2.55
C LEU A 276 19.50 -0.57 -2.56
N VAL A 277 19.52 -1.50 -3.51
CA VAL A 277 18.57 -2.62 -3.57
C VAL A 277 19.28 -3.85 -3.05
N VAL A 278 18.70 -4.48 -2.03
CA VAL A 278 19.18 -5.73 -1.44
C VAL A 278 18.21 -6.84 -1.83
N ILE A 279 18.70 -7.80 -2.61
CA ILE A 279 17.94 -8.98 -3.04
C ILE A 279 18.23 -10.09 -2.04
N LEU A 280 17.19 -10.59 -1.38
CA LEU A 280 17.28 -11.66 -0.40
C LEU A 280 16.92 -13.00 -1.06
N LYS A 281 17.58 -14.09 -0.64
CA LYS A 281 17.19 -15.45 -1.03
C LYS A 281 15.95 -15.93 -0.26
N THR A 282 15.78 -15.41 0.95
CA THR A 282 14.65 -15.71 1.84
C THR A 282 13.53 -14.69 1.69
N LEU A 283 12.32 -15.06 2.13
CA LEU A 283 11.17 -14.16 2.08
C LEU A 283 11.44 -12.90 2.94
N PRO A 284 11.19 -11.69 2.41
CA PRO A 284 11.42 -10.44 3.13
C PRO A 284 10.32 -10.23 4.18
N THR A 285 10.47 -10.84 5.35
CA THR A 285 9.60 -10.59 6.50
C THR A 285 9.99 -9.28 7.20
N VAL A 286 9.02 -8.64 7.87
CA VAL A 286 9.25 -7.36 8.56
C VAL A 286 10.36 -7.48 9.62
N GLU A 287 10.35 -8.55 10.40
CA GLU A 287 11.34 -8.83 11.44
C GLU A 287 12.75 -8.97 10.88
N LEU A 288 12.87 -9.64 9.73
CA LEU A 288 14.14 -9.83 9.04
C LEU A 288 14.71 -8.49 8.56
N VAL A 289 13.88 -7.68 7.90
CA VAL A 289 14.28 -6.35 7.40
C VAL A 289 14.70 -5.44 8.56
N MET A 290 13.96 -5.45 9.67
CA MET A 290 14.31 -4.67 10.86
C MET A 290 15.65 -5.13 11.47
N THR A 291 15.86 -6.43 11.58
CA THR A 291 17.09 -6.99 12.16
C THR A 291 18.31 -6.68 11.27
N LEU A 292 18.16 -6.80 9.95
CA LEU A 292 19.20 -6.43 9.00
C LEU A 292 19.52 -4.93 9.06
N GLY A 293 18.49 -4.07 9.08
CA GLY A 293 18.65 -2.63 9.20
C GLY A 293 19.37 -2.23 10.49
N GLN A 294 18.97 -2.79 11.63
CA GLN A 294 19.62 -2.54 12.91
C GLN A 294 21.07 -3.00 12.89
N LYS A 295 21.35 -4.17 12.30
CA LYS A 295 22.72 -4.68 12.19
C LYS A 295 23.64 -3.77 11.39
N VAL A 296 23.15 -3.21 10.28
CA VAL A 296 23.90 -2.23 9.47
C VAL A 296 24.19 -0.97 10.30
N VAL A 297 23.20 -0.45 11.01
CA VAL A 297 23.36 0.74 11.87
C VAL A 297 24.37 0.47 13.00
N ASP A 298 24.30 -0.69 13.65
CA ASP A 298 25.21 -1.08 14.73
C ASP A 298 26.65 -1.24 14.24
N GLU A 299 26.86 -1.86 13.08
CA GLU A 299 28.19 -1.97 12.49
C GLU A 299 28.75 -0.59 12.09
N LEU A 300 27.93 0.28 11.49
CA LEU A 300 28.32 1.67 11.20
C LEU A 300 28.69 2.48 12.46
N LYS A 301 27.94 2.31 13.56
CA LYS A 301 28.25 2.95 14.85
C LYS A 301 29.53 2.39 15.46
N SER A 302 29.77 1.08 15.32
CA SER A 302 30.97 0.42 15.86
C SER A 302 32.27 0.85 15.16
N GLU A 303 32.19 1.12 13.86
CA GLU A 303 33.33 1.62 13.05
C GLU A 303 33.61 3.11 13.29
N GLN A 304 32.61 3.88 13.75
CA GLN A 304 32.74 5.31 14.02
C GLN A 304 32.64 5.60 15.52
N LYS A 305 33.73 5.40 16.26
CA LYS A 305 33.80 5.70 17.71
C LYS A 305 33.58 7.17 18.07
N GLU A 306 33.58 8.10 17.13
CA GLU A 306 33.14 9.48 17.36
C GLU A 306 32.54 10.06 16.08
N SER A 307 31.26 10.41 16.09
CA SER A 307 30.76 11.67 15.52
C SER A 307 29.24 11.81 15.66
N LYS A 308 28.81 13.07 15.78
CA LYS A 308 27.45 13.59 15.94
C LYS A 308 26.53 13.30 14.74
N PHE A 309 26.70 12.18 14.05
CA PHE A 309 26.08 11.87 12.76
C PHE A 309 24.65 11.33 12.88
N PHE A 310 24.32 10.68 13.99
CA PHE A 310 23.03 9.98 14.16
C PHE A 310 21.92 10.81 14.82
N LYS A 311 22.18 12.08 15.19
CA LYS A 311 21.19 12.89 15.92
C LYS A 311 19.92 13.22 15.10
N CYS A 312 19.95 13.01 13.78
CA CYS A 312 18.79 13.25 12.90
C CYS A 312 17.87 12.02 12.76
N TRP A 313 18.32 10.81 13.08
CA TRP A 313 17.51 9.59 12.91
C TRP A 313 16.65 9.25 14.13
N GLU A 314 17.08 9.68 15.31
CA GLU A 314 16.37 9.45 16.59
C GLU A 314 15.20 10.43 16.79
N GLU A 315 15.22 11.59 16.15
CA GLU A 315 14.18 12.62 16.31
C GLU A 315 12.97 12.41 15.36
N ASP A 316 13.13 11.73 14.22
CA ASP A 316 12.05 11.53 13.24
C ASP A 316 11.25 10.20 13.41
N THR A 317 11.73 9.27 14.25
CA THR A 317 10.99 8.02 14.57
C THR A 317 10.15 8.10 15.84
N VAL A 318 10.34 9.15 16.65
CA VAL A 318 9.53 9.42 17.84
C VAL A 318 8.64 10.62 17.54
N MET A 319 7.33 10.38 17.37
CA MET A 319 6.23 11.36 17.19
C MET A 319 5.68 11.56 15.77
N LYS A 320 5.00 10.53 15.25
CA LYS A 320 3.60 10.69 14.77
C LYS A 320 2.76 9.48 15.18
N TYR A 321 2.70 9.24 16.49
CA TYR A 321 1.62 8.52 17.13
C TYR A 321 1.21 9.33 18.36
N ASN A 322 0.30 10.27 18.13
CA ASN A 322 -0.67 10.82 19.05
C ASN A 322 -1.86 11.28 18.19
#